data_AF-A0A0Q7TKG7-F1
#
_entry.id   AF-A0A0Q7TKG7-F1
#
_cell.length_a   1.000
_cell.length_b   1.000
_cell.length_c   1.000
_cell.angle_alpha   90.00
_cell.angle_beta   90.00
_cell.angle_gamma   90.00
#
_symmetry.space_group_name_H-M   'P 1'
#
loop_
_entity.id
_entity.type
_entity.pdbx_description
1 polymer ?
#
loop_
_entity_poly.entity_id
_entity_poly.type
_entity_poly.pdbx_seq_one_letter_code
_entity_poly.pdbx_strand_id
1 'polypeptide(L)'
;MRAFTPVVGLAALAAAAILPAGLVSAGEAGQPSARSNARPVLICATDAATRRAFTREHGAAPVFVTAREALSVRSSDPAWTAPRCMTAREHARYREAATTYAAVR
;
A
#
# COMPACT_ATOMS: atom_id res chain seq x y z
N MET A 1 -58.99 -21.97 -2.50
CA MET A 1 -59.66 -22.60 -3.66
C MET A 1 -58.76 -22.46 -4.87
N ARG A 2 -58.45 -23.61 -5.53
CA ARG A 2 -57.90 -23.77 -6.91
C ARG A 2 -56.45 -23.28 -7.12
N ALA A 3 -55.38 -24.09 -7.04
CA ALA A 3 -54.97 -25.33 -7.75
C ALA A 3 -54.73 -25.14 -9.26
N PHE A 4 -53.46 -25.24 -9.70
CA PHE A 4 -53.00 -25.80 -10.99
C PHE A 4 -51.47 -26.07 -10.94
N THR A 5 -51.11 -27.35 -10.81
CA THR A 5 -49.80 -28.00 -11.10
C THR A 5 -49.72 -28.37 -12.60
N PRO A 6 -48.68 -29.05 -13.13
CA PRO A 6 -47.21 -28.93 -13.05
C PRO A 6 -46.52 -28.98 -14.46
N VAL A 7 -45.24 -28.63 -14.61
CA VAL A 7 -44.41 -29.18 -15.71
C VAL A 7 -43.12 -29.76 -15.16
N VAL A 8 -42.99 -31.06 -15.43
CA VAL A 8 -41.89 -31.97 -15.13
C VAL A 8 -40.69 -31.64 -16.01
N GLY A 9 -39.50 -31.63 -15.42
CA GLY A 9 -38.24 -31.61 -16.14
C GLY A 9 -37.17 -32.38 -15.35
N LEU A 10 -37.07 -33.68 -15.61
CA LEU A 10 -35.97 -34.54 -15.17
C LEU A 10 -34.66 -34.05 -15.80
N ALA A 11 -33.65 -33.78 -14.98
CA ALA A 11 -32.25 -33.91 -15.36
C ALA A 11 -31.45 -34.38 -14.14
N ALA A 12 -31.43 -35.69 -13.94
CA ALA A 12 -30.52 -36.35 -13.03
C ALA A 12 -29.13 -36.39 -13.66
N LEU A 13 -28.20 -35.59 -13.14
CA LEU A 13 -26.76 -35.78 -13.34
C LEU A 13 -26.11 -35.77 -11.96
N ALA A 14 -26.09 -36.97 -11.38
CA ALA A 14 -25.26 -37.28 -10.24
C ALA A 14 -23.81 -37.42 -10.72
N ALA A 15 -22.95 -36.51 -10.30
CA ALA A 15 -21.51 -36.74 -10.24
C ALA A 15 -21.04 -36.24 -8.87
N ALA A 16 -21.00 -37.16 -7.91
CA ALA A 16 -20.35 -36.96 -6.63
C ALA A 16 -18.83 -36.91 -6.87
N ALA A 17 -18.21 -35.78 -6.55
CA ALA A 17 -16.77 -35.67 -6.36
C ALA A 17 -16.49 -34.92 -5.05
N ILE A 18 -16.50 -35.71 -3.97
CA ILE A 18 -15.61 -35.70 -2.80
C ILE A 18 -14.67 -34.47 -2.70
N LEU A 19 -14.81 -33.69 -1.61
CA LEU A 19 -13.97 -32.55 -1.23
C LEU A 19 -12.48 -32.94 -1.04
N PRO A 20 -11.57 -31.94 -1.07
CA PRO A 20 -10.91 -31.62 0.20
C PRO A 20 -10.88 -30.12 0.54
N ALA A 21 -11.04 -29.89 1.84
CA ALA A 21 -10.39 -28.90 2.70
C ALA A 21 -9.80 -27.61 2.09
N GLY A 22 -10.33 -26.49 2.59
CA GLY A 22 -9.57 -25.32 3.03
C GLY A 22 -8.26 -25.00 2.33
N LEU A 23 -8.32 -24.01 1.44
CA LEU A 23 -7.21 -23.08 1.27
C LEU A 23 -7.72 -21.68 1.58
N VAL A 24 -7.62 -21.35 2.86
CA VAL A 24 -7.21 -20.02 3.28
C VAL A 24 -6.05 -19.60 2.37
N SER A 25 -6.27 -18.66 1.46
CA SER A 25 -5.14 -17.97 0.83
C SER A 25 -4.60 -17.02 1.88
N ALA A 26 -3.80 -17.59 2.78
CA ALA A 26 -2.92 -16.87 3.66
C ALA A 26 -2.02 -15.98 2.81
N GLY A 27 -1.97 -14.70 3.16
CA GLY A 27 -0.88 -13.81 2.80
C GLY A 27 -0.81 -13.42 1.32
N GLU A 28 -1.30 -12.22 1.03
CA GLU A 28 -0.51 -11.29 0.21
C GLU A 28 0.77 -10.93 1.00
N ALA A 29 1.59 -11.95 1.28
CA ALA A 29 2.89 -11.85 1.89
C ALA A 29 3.89 -11.76 0.75
N GLY A 30 4.20 -10.54 0.36
CA GLY A 30 5.39 -10.23 -0.41
C GLY A 30 5.27 -10.58 -1.88
N GLN A 31 4.64 -9.71 -2.64
CA GLN A 31 5.31 -9.26 -3.86
C GLN A 31 6.43 -8.33 -3.40
N PRO A 32 7.72 -8.74 -3.45
CA PRO A 32 8.76 -7.77 -3.64
C PRO A 32 8.54 -7.24 -5.05
N SER A 33 7.60 -6.30 -5.20
CA SER A 33 7.58 -5.37 -6.32
C SER A 33 9.03 -4.95 -6.48
N ALA A 34 9.63 -5.36 -7.61
CA ALA A 34 11.03 -5.16 -7.93
C ALA A 34 11.45 -3.87 -7.26
N ARG A 35 12.39 -3.93 -6.30
CA ARG A 35 12.83 -2.78 -5.51
C ARG A 35 13.31 -1.73 -6.50
N SER A 36 12.37 -0.97 -7.04
CA SER A 36 12.56 0.37 -7.50
C SER A 36 13.37 0.98 -6.37
N ASN A 37 14.37 1.75 -6.74
CA ASN A 37 15.17 2.54 -5.81
C ASN A 37 14.28 3.65 -5.21
N ALA A 38 13.08 3.28 -4.78
CA ALA A 38 12.05 4.08 -4.19
C ALA A 38 12.58 4.43 -2.82
N ARG A 39 12.69 5.74 -2.62
CA ARG A 39 13.15 6.35 -1.38
C ARG A 39 11.90 6.75 -0.64
N PRO A 40 11.37 5.87 0.24
CA PRO A 40 10.10 6.13 0.88
C PRO A 40 10.23 7.37 1.78
N VAL A 41 9.37 8.36 1.52
CA VAL A 41 9.13 9.47 2.43
C VAL A 41 7.75 9.29 3.04
N LEU A 42 7.71 9.12 4.36
CA LEU A 42 6.49 8.95 5.16
C LEU A 42 5.99 10.30 5.66
N ILE A 43 4.69 10.39 5.95
CA ILE A 43 4.11 11.56 6.62
C ILE A 43 4.15 11.30 8.12
N CYS A 44 4.91 12.11 8.86
CA CYS A 44 5.13 11.94 10.28
C CYS A 44 4.76 13.21 11.04
N ALA A 45 4.15 13.06 12.22
CA ALA A 45 4.06 14.13 13.20
C ALA A 45 5.40 14.28 13.96
N THR A 46 5.64 15.43 14.59
CA THR A 46 6.92 15.78 15.24
C THR A 46 6.95 15.46 16.74
N ASP A 47 5.92 14.80 17.24
CA ASP A 47 5.74 14.49 18.66
C ASP A 47 6.56 13.28 19.12
N ALA A 48 6.61 13.09 20.44
CA ALA A 48 7.39 12.02 21.06
C ALA A 48 6.82 10.62 20.78
N ALA A 49 5.50 10.46 20.60
CA ALA A 49 4.89 9.17 20.31
C ALA A 49 5.29 8.70 18.89
N THR A 50 5.20 9.60 17.91
CA THR A 50 5.66 9.32 16.53
C THR A 50 7.13 8.94 16.50
N ARG A 51 7.99 9.67 17.24
CA ARG A 51 9.42 9.36 17.32
C ARG A 51 9.69 7.95 17.85
N ARG A 52 9.01 7.57 18.94
CA ARG A 52 9.15 6.24 19.55
C ARG A 52 8.66 5.14 18.63
N ALA A 53 7.53 5.34 17.95
CA ALA A 53 7.01 4.40 16.97
C ALA A 53 8.01 4.20 15.82
N PHE A 54 8.49 5.29 15.24
CA PHE A 54 9.46 5.27 14.14
C PHE A 54 10.77 4.57 14.53
N THR A 55 11.33 4.86 15.72
CA THR A 55 12.55 4.18 16.19
C THR A 55 12.34 2.68 16.41
N ARG A 56 11.17 2.26 16.90
CA ARG A 56 10.86 0.84 17.04
C ARG A 56 10.76 0.13 15.69
N GLU A 57 10.20 0.79 14.68
CA GLU A 57 9.95 0.20 13.36
C GLU A 57 11.16 0.23 12.44
N HIS A 58 11.99 1.28 12.53
CA HIS A 58 13.08 1.54 11.60
C HIS A 58 14.47 1.57 12.24
N GLY A 59 14.57 1.40 13.56
CA GLY A 59 15.84 1.30 14.29
C GLY A 59 16.62 2.62 14.45
N ALA A 60 16.09 3.74 13.94
CA ALA A 60 16.70 5.06 14.04
C ALA A 60 15.64 6.14 14.33
N ALA A 61 16.06 7.32 14.78
CA ALA A 61 15.15 8.45 14.89
C ALA A 61 14.71 8.95 13.50
N PRO A 62 13.47 9.45 13.34
CA PRO A 62 12.99 9.99 12.08
C PRO A 62 13.83 11.19 11.65
N VAL A 63 14.29 11.17 10.40
CA VAL A 63 14.93 12.32 9.77
C VAL A 63 13.92 13.01 8.88
N PHE A 64 13.64 14.27 9.17
CA PHE A 64 12.67 15.07 8.45
C PHE A 64 13.29 15.73 7.22
N VAL A 65 12.58 15.68 6.11
CA VAL A 65 12.89 16.38 4.85
C VAL A 65 11.70 17.26 4.45
N THR A 66 12.01 18.28 3.69
CA THR A 66 11.05 19.20 3.07
C THR A 66 10.52 18.65 1.74
N ALA A 67 9.45 19.24 1.25
CA ALA A 67 8.94 18.97 -0.10
C ALA A 67 10.01 19.20 -1.18
N ARG A 68 10.78 20.29 -1.02
CA ARG A 68 11.84 20.66 -1.96
C ARG A 68 12.96 19.62 -1.98
N GLU A 69 13.41 19.21 -0.80
CA GLU A 69 14.45 18.18 -0.70
C GLU A 69 13.95 16.86 -1.31
N ALA A 70 12.72 16.44 -0.99
CA ALA A 70 12.14 15.22 -1.55
C ALA A 70 12.03 15.24 -3.09
N LEU A 71 11.72 16.41 -3.69
CA LEU A 71 11.68 16.58 -5.15
C LEU A 71 13.07 16.67 -5.79
N SER A 72 14.10 17.06 -5.04
CA SER A 72 15.46 17.23 -5.55
C SER A 72 16.25 15.92 -5.64
N VAL A 73 15.79 14.88 -4.94
CA VAL A 73 16.42 13.57 -4.88
C VAL A 73 16.40 12.90 -6.24
N ARG A 74 17.56 12.44 -6.70
CA ARG A 74 17.75 11.76 -7.98
C ARG A 74 17.86 10.24 -7.79
N SER A 75 17.60 9.50 -8.85
CA SER A 75 17.78 8.03 -8.85
C SER A 75 19.23 7.60 -8.64
N SER A 76 20.20 8.47 -8.96
CA SER A 76 21.64 8.23 -8.77
C SER A 76 22.14 8.47 -7.35
N ASP A 77 21.34 9.12 -6.49
CA ASP A 77 21.76 9.39 -5.12
C ASP A 77 21.93 8.06 -4.35
N PRO A 78 22.65 7.99 -3.22
CA PRO A 78 22.73 6.78 -2.41
C PRO A 78 21.40 6.49 -1.71
N ALA A 79 20.87 5.25 -1.78
CA ALA A 79 19.61 4.90 -1.12
C ALA A 79 19.67 5.13 0.40
N TRP A 80 18.54 5.50 1.00
CA TRP A 80 18.47 5.68 2.45
C TRP A 80 18.40 4.34 3.17
N THR A 81 19.10 4.24 4.29
CA THR A 81 19.07 3.06 5.17
C THR A 81 17.72 2.88 5.90
N ALA A 82 16.96 3.98 6.04
CA ALA A 82 15.62 4.02 6.62
C ALA A 82 14.77 5.05 5.85
N PRO A 83 13.42 4.94 5.88
CA PRO A 83 12.55 5.97 5.31
C PRO A 83 12.86 7.35 5.90
N ARG A 84 12.58 8.40 5.14
CA ARG A 84 12.58 9.78 5.67
C ARG A 84 11.16 10.18 6.03
N CYS A 85 11.02 11.19 6.88
CA CYS A 85 9.73 11.76 7.23
C CYS A 85 9.55 13.13 6.55
N MET A 86 8.32 13.51 6.26
CA MET A 86 7.94 14.90 6.04
C MET A 86 6.69 15.21 6.87
N THR A 87 6.46 16.47 7.20
CA THR A 87 5.24 16.86 7.92
C THR A 87 4.03 16.87 6.98
N ALA A 88 2.81 16.85 7.52
CA ALA A 88 1.59 16.99 6.72
C ALA A 88 1.59 18.28 5.87
N ARG A 89 2.14 19.38 6.41
CA ARG A 89 2.29 20.65 5.70
C ARG A 89 3.26 20.53 4.52
N GLU A 90 4.40 19.89 4.72
CA GLU A 90 5.35 19.65 3.64
C GLU A 90 4.79 18.70 2.58
N HIS A 91 4.00 17.70 3.00
CA HIS A 91 3.33 16.81 2.06
C HIS A 91 2.31 17.55 1.17
N ALA A 92 1.54 18.49 1.72
CA ALA A 92 0.65 19.33 0.91
C ALA A 92 1.43 20.11 -0.17
N ARG A 93 2.56 20.73 0.22
CA ARG A 93 3.46 21.43 -0.71
C ARG A 93 4.08 20.50 -1.75
N TYR A 94 4.46 19.30 -1.36
CA TYR A 94 4.99 18.29 -2.27
C TYR A 94 3.96 17.92 -3.34
N ARG A 95 2.71 17.68 -2.95
CA ARG A 95 1.63 17.35 -3.89
C ARG A 95 1.34 18.48 -4.87
N GLU A 96 1.27 19.71 -4.38
CA GLU A 96 1.07 20.89 -5.21
C GLU A 96 2.19 21.03 -6.25
N ALA A 97 3.45 20.99 -5.80
CA ALA A 97 4.60 21.09 -6.68
C ALA A 97 4.72 19.93 -7.69
N ALA A 98 4.43 18.69 -7.27
CA ALA A 98 4.45 17.53 -8.15
C ALA A 98 3.36 17.61 -9.24
N THR A 99 2.18 18.13 -8.89
CA THR A 99 1.07 18.33 -9.85
C THR A 99 1.43 19.41 -10.87
N THR A 100 1.98 20.54 -10.42
CA THR A 100 2.44 21.61 -11.31
C THR A 100 3.55 21.13 -12.24
N TYR A 101 4.50 20.33 -11.75
CA TYR A 101 5.56 19.77 -12.58
C TYR A 101 5.01 18.82 -13.66
N ALA A 102 4.02 18.00 -13.31
CA ALA A 102 3.36 17.10 -14.27
C ALA A 102 2.57 17.84 -15.35
N ALA A 103 2.03 19.02 -15.05
CA ALA A 103 1.26 19.82 -16.01
C ALA A 103 2.13 20.56 -17.06
N VAL A 104 3.44 20.71 -16.79
CA VAL A 104 4.38 21.46 -17.66
C VAL A 104 5.18 20.53 -18.59
N ARG A 105 5.22 19.22 -18.32
CA ARG A 105 5.92 18.23 -19.16
C ARG A 105 5.00 17.64 -20.22
#